data_AF-A0A7X7TY67-F1
#
_entry.id   AF-A0A7X7TY67-F1
#
_cell.length_a   1.000
_cell.length_b   1.000
_cell.length_c   1.000
_cell.angle_alpha   90.00
_cell.angle_beta   90.00
_cell.angle_gamma   90.00
#
_symmetry.space_group_name_H-M   'P 1'
#
loop_
_entity.id
_entity.type
_entity.pdbx_description
1 polymer ?
#
loop_
_entity_poly.entity_id
_entity_poly.type
_entity_poly.pdbx_seq_one_letter_code
_entity_poly.pdbx_strand_id
1 'polypeptide(L)' 'IASVRLLGSKAKIPWSRTAEGLVITMPQEKPCDHAVVFKIKPKK' A
#
# COMPACT_ATOMS: atom_id res chain seq x y z
N ILE A 1 -5.18 -5.29 9.51
CA ILE A 1 -4.01 -4.46 9.11
C ILE A 1 -4.23 -3.08 9.69
N ALA A 2 -3.20 -2.45 10.26
CA ALA A 2 -3.31 -1.14 10.90
C ALA A 2 -3.07 0.00 9.92
N SER A 3 -2.08 -0.14 9.03
CA SER A 3 -1.69 0.91 8.10
C SER A 3 -0.91 0.30 6.94
N VAL A 4 -1.17 0.79 5.74
CA VAL A 4 -0.34 0.55 4.55
C VAL A 4 0.13 1.92 4.07
N ARG A 5 1.43 2.06 3.84
CA ARG A 5 2.03 3.28 3.28
C ARG A 5 2.97 2.91 2.15
N LEU A 6 3.02 3.75 1.13
CA LEU A 6 4.07 3.65 0.12
C LEU A 6 5.38 4.21 0.70
N LEU A 7 6.48 3.51 0.51
CA LEU A 7 7.81 4.07 0.71
C LEU A 7 8.19 4.85 -0.55
N GLY A 8 8.56 6.12 -0.39
CA GLY A 8 8.90 7.03 -1.50
C GLY A 8 7.77 7.96 -1.95
N SER A 9 6.52 7.74 -1.50
CA SER A 9 5.44 8.71 -1.69
C SER A 9 4.61 8.86 -0.42
N LYS A 10 4.23 10.09 -0.08
CA LYS A 10 3.32 10.39 1.03
C LYS A 10 1.85 10.10 0.67
N ALA A 11 1.58 9.60 -0.53
CA ALA A 11 0.24 9.27 -0.99
C ALA A 11 -0.43 8.21 -0.09
N LYS A 12 -1.66 8.50 0.32
CA LYS A 12 -2.54 7.51 0.95
C LYS A 12 -3.03 6.57 -0.13
N ILE A 13 -2.71 5.29 0.02
CA ILE A 13 -3.14 4.26 -0.91
C ILE A 13 -4.41 3.63 -0.36
N PRO A 14 -5.49 3.51 -1.16
CA PRO A 14 -6.64 2.71 -0.77
C PRO A 14 -6.25 1.23 -0.78
N TRP A 15 -6.52 0.56 0.34
CA TRP A 15 -6.33 -0.87 0.50
C TRP A 15 -7.48 -1.45 1.30
N SER A 16 -7.81 -2.71 1.04
CA SER A 16 -8.86 -3.43 1.72
C SER A 16 -8.40 -4.85 2.02
N ARG A 17 -8.63 -5.34 3.23
CA ARG A 17 -8.31 -6.71 3.61
C ARG A 17 -9.56 -7.57 3.44
N THR A 18 -9.52 -8.50 2.48
CA THR A 18 -10.56 -9.51 2.29
C THR A 18 -10.15 -10.81 3.00
N ALA A 19 -11.03 -11.82 2.99
CA ALA A 19 -10.72 -13.13 3.58
C ALA A 19 -9.58 -13.86 2.84
N GLU A 20 -9.42 -13.58 1.55
CA GLU A 20 -8.41 -14.19 0.68
C GLU A 20 -7.05 -13.48 0.77
N GLY A 21 -7.02 -12.20 1.17
CA GLY A 21 -5.77 -11.47 1.25
C GLY A 21 -5.90 -9.96 1.41
N LEU A 22 -4.82 -9.26 1.05
CA LEU A 22 -4.75 -7.80 1.08
C LEU A 22 -4.81 -7.25 -0.34
N VAL A 23 -5.92 -6.59 -0.67
CA VAL A 23 -6.10 -5.91 -1.94
C VAL A 23 -5.60 -4.47 -1.80
N ILE A 24 -4.58 -4.11 -2.57
CA ILE A 24 -4.02 -2.76 -2.61
C ILE A 24 -4.30 -2.19 -4.00
N THR A 25 -4.98 -1.05 -4.07
CA THR A 25 -5.19 -0.36 -5.34
C THR A 25 -3.92 0.39 -5.70
N MET A 26 -3.34 0.13 -6.88
CA MET A 26 -2.16 0.86 -7.31
C MET A 26 -2.48 2.36 -7.44
N PRO A 27 -1.66 3.25 -6.85
CA PRO A 27 -1.85 4.68 -7.02
C PRO A 27 -1.56 5.05 -8.49
N GLN A 28 -2.36 5.97 -9.03
CA GLN A 28 -2.21 6.48 -10.40
C GLN A 28 -0.87 7.22 -10.58
N GLU A 29 -0.34 7.77 -9.49
CA GLU A 29 0.98 8.41 -9.43
C GLU A 29 2.00 7.42 -8.84
N LYS A 30 2.70 6.69 -9.71
CA LYS A 30 3.86 5.88 -9.30
C LYS A 30 5.01 6.83 -8.99
N PRO A 31 5.61 6.82 -7.78
CA PRO A 31 6.77 7.66 -7.52
C PRO A 31 8.05 7.15 -8.20
N CYS A 32 8.04 5.93 -8.74
CA CYS A 32 9.15 5.36 -9.48
C CYS A 32 8.67 4.27 -10.43
N ASP A 33 9.18 4.24 -11.66
CA ASP A 33 8.85 3.24 -12.68
C ASP A 33 9.52 1.88 -12.44
N HIS A 34 10.52 1.82 -11.55
CA HIS A 34 11.32 0.63 -11.33
C HIS A 34 10.72 -0.34 -10.30
N ALA A 35 10.38 0.16 -9.11
CA ALA A 35 9.82 -0.66 -8.04
C ALA A 35 9.05 0.23 -7.06
N VAL A 36 7.94 -0.31 -6.56
CA VAL A 36 7.14 0.31 -5.51
C VAL A 36 7.19 -0.56 -4.26
N VAL A 37 7.51 0.04 -3.12
CA VAL A 37 7.62 -0.67 -1.85
C VAL A 37 6.46 -0.28 -0.94
N PHE A 38 5.68 -1.27 -0.51
CA PHE A 38 4.57 -1.07 0.41
C PHE A 38 4.98 -1.47 1.82
N LYS A 39 4.91 -0.53 2.76
CA LYS A 39 5.10 -0.80 4.19
C LYS A 39 3.75 -1.13 4.82
N ILE A 40 3.54 -2.41 5.13
CA ILE A 40 2.33 -2.92 5.78
C ILE A 40 2.60 -3.08 7.27
N LYS A 41 1.83 -2.40 8.11
CA LYS A 41 1.83 -2.61 9.56
C LYS A 41 0.59 -3.44 9.94
N PRO A 42 0.74 -4.66 10.47
CA PRO A 42 -0.36 -5.36 11.10
C PRO A 42 -0.83 -4.60 12.36
N LYS A 43 -2.11 -4.72 12.71
CA LYS A 43 -2.65 -4.20 13.97
C LYS A 43 -2.31 -5.28 15.01
N LYS A 44 -1.49 -4.93 16.01
CA LYS A 44 -1.23 -5.79 17.16
C LYS A 44 -2.53 -6.07 17.91
#